data_AF-A0A7X9CM63-F1
#
_entry.id   AF-A0A7X9CM63-F1
#
_cell.length_a   1.000
_cell.length_b   1.000
_cell.length_c   1.000
_cell.angle_alpha   90.00
_cell.angle_beta   90.00
_cell.angle_gamma   90.00
#
_symmetry.space_group_name_H-M   'P 1'
#
loop_
_entity.id
_entity.type
_entity.pdbx_description
1 polymer ?
#
loop_
_entity_poly.entity_id
_entity_poly.type
_entity_poly.pdbx_seq_one_letter_code
_entity_poly.pdbx_strand_id
1 'polypeptide(L)'
;MNVSNHLAQNIVEDMKEIINQDINYFNSDGVIIASTDKTRIGSFHAGARRVLDLKQDLIIRFDEQYKGARKGINLPVYFENEIVGVIGITGEKQEVEKYGKIIQRMTEILIREGYIQEQKKMERESRRQFIEELLFRYHSDDESLLTRAELLNIKPNVDRIVAVARITENNDDFVLTPTINEEIFNSFRSQIEYNPQNLIVQ
;
A
#
# COMPACT_ATOMS: atom_id res chain seq x y z
N MET A 1 -0.04 -11.00 6.31
CA MET A 1 0.39 -9.87 5.44
C MET A 1 1.57 -9.20 6.10
N ASN A 2 2.61 -8.81 5.34
CA ASN A 2 3.71 -7.98 5.84
C ASN A 2 3.58 -6.59 5.22
N VAL A 3 3.70 -5.55 6.04
CA VAL A 3 3.71 -4.16 5.56
C VAL A 3 5.08 -3.87 4.94
N SER A 4 5.10 -3.33 3.72
CA SER A 4 6.36 -2.97 3.06
C SER A 4 7.02 -1.78 3.76
N ASN A 5 8.35 -1.70 3.71
CA ASN A 5 9.08 -0.57 4.32
C ASN A 5 8.62 0.78 3.76
N HIS A 6 8.30 0.86 2.47
CA HIS A 6 7.80 2.07 1.83
C HIS A 6 6.44 2.48 2.39
N LEU A 7 5.48 1.56 2.48
CA LEU A 7 4.16 1.86 3.05
C LEU A 7 4.27 2.25 4.52
N ALA A 8 5.07 1.52 5.30
CA ALA A 8 5.32 1.87 6.70
C ALA A 8 5.97 3.25 6.85
N GLN A 9 6.91 3.61 5.98
CA GLN A 9 7.58 4.92 6.01
C GLN A 9 6.62 6.06 5.68
N ASN A 10 5.80 5.91 4.64
CA ASN A 10 4.76 6.90 4.32
C ASN A 10 3.81 7.11 5.50
N ILE A 11 3.36 6.02 6.15
CA ILE A 11 2.46 6.12 7.30
C ILE A 11 3.10 6.90 8.46
N VAL A 12 4.36 6.62 8.83
CA VAL A 12 4.98 7.35 9.95
C VAL A 12 5.25 8.81 9.61
N GLU A 13 5.55 9.13 8.34
CA GLU A 13 5.73 10.50 7.86
C GLU A 13 4.41 11.28 7.87
N ASP A 14 3.34 10.70 7.31
CA ASP A 14 1.99 11.30 7.31
C ASP A 14 1.51 11.59 8.74
N MET A 15 1.77 10.67 9.67
CA MET A 15 1.37 10.84 11.07
C MET A 15 2.24 11.88 11.80
N LYS A 16 3.52 12.06 11.43
CA LYS A 16 4.43 13.04 12.06
C LYS A 16 3.96 14.47 11.84
N GLU A 17 3.34 14.77 10.71
CA GLU A 17 2.78 16.09 10.44
C GLU A 17 1.61 16.45 11.37
N ILE A 18 0.91 15.43 11.86
CA ILE A 18 -0.27 15.57 12.73
C ILE A 18 0.16 15.64 14.20
N ILE A 19 1.22 14.92 14.59
CA ILE A 19 1.67 14.83 15.98
C ILE A 19 3.14 15.19 16.16
N ASN A 20 3.42 16.08 17.11
CA ASN A 20 4.77 16.54 17.42
C ASN A 20 5.57 15.55 18.30
N GLN A 21 5.49 14.25 17.99
CA GLN A 21 6.19 13.16 18.68
C GLN A 21 6.90 12.28 17.67
N ASP A 22 7.90 11.49 18.07
CA ASP A 22 8.52 10.52 17.16
C ASP A 22 7.71 9.24 17.07
N ILE A 23 7.58 8.75 15.85
CA ILE A 23 6.75 7.60 15.49
C ILE A 23 7.64 6.54 14.85
N ASN A 24 7.39 5.29 15.21
CA ASN A 24 8.14 4.15 14.73
C ASN A 24 7.16 3.04 14.34
N TYR A 25 7.41 2.39 13.21
CA TYR A 25 6.69 1.17 12.82
C TYR A 25 7.65 -0.02 12.91
N PHE A 26 7.20 -1.09 13.57
CA PHE A 26 7.95 -2.32 13.74
C PHE A 26 7.30 -3.45 12.96
N ASN A 27 8.12 -4.29 12.33
CA ASN A 27 7.65 -5.53 11.71
C ASN A 27 7.31 -6.60 12.77
N SER A 28 6.88 -7.77 12.30
CA SER A 28 6.55 -8.95 13.13
C SER A 28 7.74 -9.54 13.91
N ASP A 29 8.97 -9.12 13.63
CA ASP A 29 10.17 -9.51 14.37
C ASP A 29 10.54 -8.50 15.46
N GLY A 30 9.83 -7.38 15.58
CA GLY A 30 10.17 -6.31 16.51
C GLY A 30 11.33 -5.42 16.04
N VAL A 31 11.63 -5.43 14.74
CA VAL A 31 12.61 -4.56 14.10
C VAL A 31 11.92 -3.31 13.56
N ILE A 32 12.51 -2.14 13.80
CA ILE A 32 12.02 -0.88 13.24
C ILE A 32 12.23 -0.88 11.72
N ILE A 33 11.15 -0.86 10.95
CA ILE A 33 11.21 -0.79 9.48
C ILE A 33 10.88 0.60 8.93
N ALA A 34 10.30 1.47 9.77
CA ALA A 34 10.05 2.88 9.46
C ALA A 34 10.12 3.73 10.72
N SER A 35 10.64 4.95 10.59
CA SER A 35 10.74 5.90 11.71
C SER A 35 10.84 7.33 11.23
N THR A 36 10.34 8.25 12.06
CA THR A 36 10.57 9.70 11.93
C THR A 36 11.99 10.09 12.34
N ASP A 37 12.64 9.28 13.18
CA ASP A 37 14.07 9.32 13.47
C ASP A 37 14.77 8.22 12.66
N LYS A 38 15.22 8.58 11.45
CA LYS A 38 15.81 7.63 10.49
C LYS A 38 17.00 6.84 11.05
N THR A 39 17.68 7.35 12.08
CA THR A 39 18.80 6.64 12.74
C THR A 39 18.37 5.35 13.44
N ARG A 40 17.06 5.18 13.69
CA ARG A 40 16.51 4.01 14.37
C ARG A 40 16.15 2.86 13.45
N ILE A 41 16.03 3.10 12.14
CA ILE A 41 15.61 2.07 11.17
C ILE A 41 16.63 0.92 11.17
N GLY A 42 16.13 -0.31 11.22
CA GLY A 42 16.92 -1.54 11.31
C GLY A 42 17.28 -1.97 12.73
N SER A 43 16.99 -1.15 13.76
CA SER A 43 17.25 -1.54 15.15
C SER A 43 16.15 -2.44 15.72
N PHE A 44 16.55 -3.38 16.58
CA PHE A 44 15.64 -4.26 17.30
C PHE A 44 15.11 -3.60 18.58
N HIS A 45 13.83 -3.78 18.86
CA HIS A 45 13.16 -3.20 20.01
C HIS A 45 12.40 -4.27 20.82
N ALA A 46 12.93 -4.63 21.99
CA ALA A 46 12.37 -5.71 22.81
C ALA A 46 10.93 -5.40 23.32
N GLY A 47 10.60 -4.13 23.54
CA GLY A 47 9.22 -3.73 23.88
C GLY A 47 8.20 -3.99 22.76
N ALA A 48 8.56 -3.82 21.48
CA ALA A 48 7.67 -4.14 20.36
C ALA A 48 7.43 -5.65 20.27
N ARG A 49 8.48 -6.46 20.52
CA ARG A 49 8.33 -7.92 20.58
C ARG A 49 7.33 -8.35 21.65
N ARG A 50 7.36 -7.72 22.82
CA ARG A 50 6.41 -8.00 23.89
C ARG A 50 4.96 -7.65 23.54
N VAL A 51 4.73 -6.59 22.76
CA VAL A 51 3.40 -6.26 22.21
C VAL A 51 2.91 -7.36 21.27
N LEU A 52 3.77 -7.85 20.38
CA LEU A 52 3.46 -8.93 19.44
C LEU A 52 3.10 -10.23 20.19
N ASP A 53 3.88 -10.59 21.21
CA ASP A 53 3.66 -11.81 21.98
C ASP A 53 2.38 -11.75 22.84
N LEU A 54 2.10 -10.60 23.46
CA LEU A 54 0.96 -10.43 24.38
C LEU A 54 -0.33 -9.96 23.69
N LYS A 55 -0.25 -9.47 22.45
CA LYS A 55 -1.35 -8.85 21.71
C LYS A 55 -2.01 -7.68 22.47
N GLN A 56 -1.20 -6.93 23.23
CA GLN A 56 -1.65 -5.86 24.12
C GLN A 56 -0.77 -4.63 24.00
N ASP A 57 -1.38 -3.47 24.25
CA ASP A 57 -0.67 -2.19 24.38
C ASP A 57 0.40 -2.27 25.47
N LEU A 58 1.54 -1.60 25.24
CA LEU A 58 2.64 -1.56 26.19
C LEU A 58 3.12 -0.13 26.41
N ILE A 59 2.98 0.34 27.65
CA ILE A 59 3.57 1.61 28.12
C ILE A 59 5.03 1.36 28.51
N ILE A 60 5.95 2.11 27.90
CA ILE A 60 7.37 2.16 28.24
C ILE A 60 7.56 3.39 29.14
N ARG A 61 7.90 3.18 30.41
CA ARG A 61 7.91 4.22 31.45
C ARG A 61 9.19 5.05 31.46
N PHE A 62 10.30 4.47 31.00
CA PHE A 62 11.61 5.12 30.92
C PHE A 62 12.44 4.47 29.82
N ASP A 63 13.45 5.18 29.33
CA ASP A 63 14.35 4.71 28.28
C ASP A 63 15.10 3.46 28.73
N GLU A 64 15.32 2.54 27.79
CA GLU A 64 15.96 1.23 28.01
C GLU A 64 15.27 0.32 29.04
N GLN A 65 14.01 0.59 29.44
CA GLN A 65 13.19 -0.37 30.21
C GLN A 65 13.13 -1.75 29.51
N TYR A 66 13.10 -1.72 28.19
CA TYR A 66 13.36 -2.86 27.33
C TYR A 66 14.49 -2.48 26.38
N LYS A 67 15.32 -3.44 25.96
CA LYS A 67 16.44 -3.19 25.05
C LYS A 67 16.00 -2.40 23.81
N GLY A 68 16.62 -1.25 23.58
CA GLY A 68 16.36 -0.36 22.45
C GLY A 68 15.07 0.47 22.56
N ALA A 69 14.42 0.45 23.73
CA ALA A 69 13.18 1.16 23.98
C ALA A 69 13.42 2.61 24.42
N ARG A 70 12.60 3.52 23.92
CA ARG A 70 12.49 4.88 24.44
C ARG A 70 11.13 5.03 25.13
N LYS A 71 11.04 5.91 26.12
CA LYS A 71 9.82 6.21 26.86
C LYS A 71 8.68 6.58 25.90
N GLY A 72 7.52 5.99 26.12
CA GLY A 72 6.38 6.13 25.22
C GLY A 72 5.37 5.00 25.32
N ILE A 73 4.67 4.73 24.22
CA ILE A 73 3.69 3.65 24.10
C ILE A 73 3.90 2.88 22.80
N ASN A 74 3.78 1.55 22.87
CA ASN A 74 3.75 0.65 21.72
C ASN A 74 2.37 -0.01 21.62
N LEU A 75 1.82 -0.06 20.41
CA LEU A 75 0.46 -0.49 20.13
C LEU A 75 0.46 -1.52 19.00
N PRO A 76 -0.23 -2.66 19.14
CA PRO A 76 -0.34 -3.65 18.08
C PRO A 76 -1.13 -3.08 16.90
N VAL A 77 -0.73 -3.39 15.67
CA VAL A 77 -1.43 -2.93 14.45
C VAL A 77 -2.12 -4.11 13.80
N TYR A 78 -3.44 -4.03 13.66
CA TYR A 78 -4.25 -5.13 13.14
C TYR A 78 -4.66 -4.94 11.67
N PHE A 79 -4.61 -6.02 10.90
CA PHE A 79 -5.23 -6.13 9.58
C PHE A 79 -5.92 -7.48 9.49
N GLU A 80 -7.21 -7.50 9.14
CA GLU A 80 -8.04 -8.73 9.10
C GLU A 80 -7.94 -9.59 10.38
N ASN A 81 -7.97 -8.93 11.55
CA ASN A 81 -7.83 -9.53 12.89
C ASN A 81 -6.45 -10.14 13.23
N GLU A 82 -5.48 -10.04 12.33
CA GLU A 82 -4.11 -10.47 12.57
C GLU A 82 -3.19 -9.26 12.85
N ILE A 83 -2.21 -9.45 13.74
CA ILE A 83 -1.22 -8.39 13.99
C ILE A 83 -0.20 -8.39 12.85
N VAL A 84 -0.13 -7.29 12.12
CA VAL A 84 0.80 -7.11 10.99
C VAL A 84 2.02 -6.26 11.33
N GLY A 85 2.05 -5.69 12.55
CA GLY A 85 3.16 -4.91 13.05
C GLY A 85 2.83 -4.23 14.38
N VAL A 86 3.70 -3.29 14.77
CA VAL A 86 3.52 -2.45 15.96
C VAL A 86 3.75 -1.00 15.55
N ILE A 87 2.97 -0.08 16.12
CA ILE A 87 3.23 1.37 16.04
C ILE A 87 3.68 1.85 17.41
N GLY A 88 4.78 2.60 17.47
CA GLY A 88 5.36 3.13 18.70
C GLY A 88 5.48 4.64 18.66
N ILE A 89 5.01 5.30 19.72
CA ILE A 89 5.00 6.75 19.86
C ILE A 89 5.82 7.10 21.09
N THR A 90 6.89 7.86 20.91
CA THR A 90 7.69 8.35 22.05
C THR A 90 6.95 9.47 22.76
N GLY A 91 7.17 9.62 24.06
CA GLY A 91 6.65 10.76 24.82
C GLY A 91 6.19 10.40 26.22
N GLU A 92 5.64 11.37 26.94
CA GLU A 92 5.08 11.14 28.27
C GLU A 92 3.77 10.35 28.18
N LYS A 93 3.56 9.44 29.15
CA LYS A 93 2.36 8.58 29.21
C LYS A 93 1.06 9.36 28.98
N GLN A 94 0.90 10.49 29.65
CA GLN A 94 -0.32 11.31 29.60
C GLN A 94 -0.58 11.90 28.21
N GLU A 95 0.48 12.22 27.47
CA GLU A 95 0.38 12.76 26.12
C GLU A 95 0.09 11.65 25.11
N VAL A 96 0.86 10.56 25.17
CA VAL A 96 0.81 9.51 24.14
C VAL A 96 -0.39 8.58 24.29
N GLU A 97 -0.94 8.37 25.50
CA GLU A 97 -2.17 7.57 25.68
C GLU A 97 -3.38 8.21 25.00
N LYS A 98 -3.46 9.56 24.99
CA LYS A 98 -4.58 10.29 24.39
C LYS A 98 -4.66 10.08 22.88
N TYR A 99 -3.52 10.10 22.20
CA TYR A 99 -3.44 9.98 20.74
C TYR A 99 -3.17 8.55 20.26
N GLY A 100 -2.64 7.68 21.12
CA GLY A 100 -2.18 6.34 20.76
C GLY A 100 -3.24 5.53 20.04
N LYS A 101 -4.45 5.45 20.57
CA LYS A 101 -5.56 4.72 19.92
C LYS A 101 -5.99 5.33 18.60
N ILE A 102 -5.93 6.64 18.45
CA ILE A 102 -6.24 7.32 17.17
C ILE A 102 -5.18 6.96 16.14
N ILE A 103 -3.90 7.06 16.49
CA ILE A 103 -2.77 6.72 15.61
C ILE A 103 -2.79 5.25 15.22
N GLN A 104 -3.10 4.35 16.16
CA GLN A 104 -3.30 2.93 15.88
C GLN A 104 -4.37 2.73 14.81
N ARG A 105 -5.57 3.32 15.00
CA ARG A 105 -6.66 3.18 14.03
C ARG A 105 -6.34 3.78 12.67
N MET A 106 -5.72 4.95 12.62
CA MET A 106 -5.31 5.56 11.36
C MET A 106 -4.25 4.72 10.63
N THR A 107 -3.29 4.17 11.37
CA THR A 107 -2.28 3.24 10.82
C THR A 107 -2.95 2.02 10.19
N GLU A 108 -3.93 1.42 10.87
CA GLU A 108 -4.69 0.27 10.34
C GLU A 108 -5.49 0.62 9.07
N ILE A 109 -6.07 1.83 9.02
CA ILE A 109 -6.79 2.35 7.84
C ILE A 109 -5.84 2.53 6.65
N LEU A 110 -4.69 3.19 6.85
CA LEU A 110 -3.71 3.42 5.80
C LEU A 110 -3.09 2.13 5.27
N ILE A 111 -2.90 1.12 6.12
CA ILE A 111 -2.48 -0.22 5.68
C ILE A 111 -3.55 -0.85 4.78
N ARG A 112 -4.83 -0.76 5.18
CA ARG A 112 -5.93 -1.28 4.37
C ARG A 112 -6.04 -0.56 3.04
N GLU A 113 -5.89 0.76 3.03
CA GLU A 113 -5.86 1.55 1.81
C GLU A 113 -4.70 1.12 0.89
N GLY A 114 -3.49 1.02 1.43
CA GLY A 114 -2.31 0.55 0.69
C GLY A 114 -2.50 -0.85 0.10
N TYR A 115 -3.14 -1.76 0.85
CA TYR A 115 -3.50 -3.10 0.35
C TYR A 115 -4.47 -3.04 -0.82
N ILE A 116 -5.54 -2.24 -0.72
CA ILE A 116 -6.53 -2.07 -1.80
C ILE A 116 -5.87 -1.48 -3.05
N GLN A 117 -4.97 -0.50 -2.89
CA GLN A 117 -4.26 0.10 -4.02
C GLN A 117 -3.33 -0.90 -4.72
N GLU A 118 -2.62 -1.74 -3.95
CA GLU A 118 -1.77 -2.77 -4.53
C GLU A 118 -2.60 -3.82 -5.28
N GLN A 119 -3.74 -4.26 -4.74
CA GLN A 119 -4.64 -5.17 -5.45
C GLN A 119 -5.15 -4.57 -6.77
N LYS A 120 -5.56 -3.30 -6.77
CA LYS A 120 -5.96 -2.60 -8.00
C LYS A 120 -4.82 -2.51 -9.02
N LYS A 121 -3.60 -2.26 -8.56
CA LYS A 121 -2.41 -2.22 -9.42
C LYS A 121 -2.13 -3.58 -10.04
N MET A 122 -2.17 -4.65 -9.24
CA MET A 122 -2.00 -6.03 -9.72
C MET A 122 -3.07 -6.42 -10.73
N GLU A 123 -4.33 -6.05 -10.49
CA GLU A 123 -5.43 -6.29 -11.43
C GLU A 123 -5.21 -5.57 -12.77
N ARG A 124 -4.82 -4.28 -12.73
CA ARG A 124 -4.50 -3.50 -13.95
C ARG A 124 -3.36 -4.14 -14.73
N GLU A 125 -2.30 -4.56 -14.05
CA GLU A 125 -1.14 -5.20 -14.67
C GLU A 125 -1.50 -6.56 -15.29
N SER A 126 -2.30 -7.38 -14.58
CA SER A 126 -2.77 -8.65 -15.12
C SER A 126 -3.65 -8.46 -16.36
N ARG A 127 -4.52 -7.45 -16.37
CA ARG A 127 -5.34 -7.08 -17.55
C ARG A 127 -4.46 -6.62 -18.71
N ARG A 128 -3.45 -5.79 -18.46
CA ARG A 128 -2.50 -5.33 -19.48
C ARG A 128 -1.79 -6.49 -20.16
N GLN A 129 -1.21 -7.39 -19.37
CA GLN A 129 -0.52 -8.58 -19.88
C GLN A 129 -1.46 -9.49 -20.69
N PHE A 130 -2.71 -9.65 -20.24
CA PHE A 130 -3.71 -10.42 -20.99
C PHE A 130 -4.01 -9.80 -22.36
N ILE A 131 -4.16 -8.46 -22.44
CA ILE A 131 -4.40 -7.77 -23.71
C ILE A 131 -3.19 -7.90 -24.64
N GLU A 132 -1.97 -7.77 -24.13
CA GLU A 132 -0.74 -7.96 -24.91
C GLU A 132 -0.68 -9.38 -25.51
N GLU A 133 -1.01 -10.40 -24.73
CA GLU A 133 -1.09 -11.78 -25.23
C GLU A 133 -2.19 -11.97 -26.27
N LEU A 134 -3.37 -11.39 -26.05
CA LEU A 134 -4.48 -11.45 -27.01
C LEU A 134 -4.13 -10.78 -28.35
N LEU A 135 -3.38 -9.69 -28.33
CA LEU A 135 -3.00 -8.95 -29.55
C LEU A 135 -1.84 -9.61 -30.31
N PHE A 136 -0.85 -10.15 -29.61
CA PHE A 136 0.41 -10.56 -30.22
C PHE A 136 0.68 -12.06 -30.21
N ARG A 137 -0.08 -12.85 -29.45
CA ARG A 137 0.17 -14.28 -29.22
C ARG A 137 -1.06 -15.16 -29.39
N TYR A 138 -2.18 -14.62 -29.87
CA TYR A 138 -3.40 -15.41 -29.98
C TYR A 138 -3.24 -16.57 -30.97
N HIS A 139 -3.24 -17.77 -30.41
CA HIS A 139 -3.48 -19.03 -31.11
C HIS A 139 -4.76 -19.60 -30.51
N SER A 140 -5.68 -20.04 -31.36
CA SER A 140 -7.05 -20.42 -30.97
C SER A 140 -7.14 -21.54 -29.91
N ASP A 141 -6.03 -22.23 -29.66
CA ASP A 141 -5.96 -23.42 -28.82
C ASP A 141 -5.10 -23.22 -27.55
N ASP A 142 -4.79 -21.97 -27.18
CA ASP A 142 -4.01 -21.66 -25.97
C ASP A 142 -4.88 -21.77 -24.70
N GLU A 143 -4.85 -22.95 -24.07
CA GLU A 143 -5.54 -23.26 -22.81
C GLU A 143 -5.16 -22.32 -21.65
N SER A 144 -3.91 -21.82 -21.64
CA SER A 144 -3.45 -20.87 -20.61
C SER A 144 -4.14 -19.51 -20.79
N LEU A 145 -4.32 -19.06 -22.03
CA LEU A 145 -5.00 -17.81 -22.34
C LEU A 145 -6.49 -17.86 -21.98
N LEU A 146 -7.15 -18.99 -22.26
CA LEU A 146 -8.56 -19.21 -21.87
C LEU A 146 -8.72 -19.22 -20.34
N THR A 147 -7.84 -19.91 -19.62
CA THR A 147 -7.85 -19.94 -18.14
C THR A 147 -7.71 -18.53 -17.55
N ARG A 148 -6.80 -17.71 -18.08
CA ARG A 148 -6.62 -16.32 -17.63
C ARG A 148 -7.81 -15.44 -17.98
N ALA A 149 -8.44 -15.67 -19.14
CA ALA A 149 -9.65 -14.96 -19.53
C ALA A 149 -10.78 -15.21 -18.51
N GLU A 150 -10.96 -16.46 -18.06
CA GLU A 150 -11.94 -16.80 -17.01
C GLU A 150 -11.62 -16.11 -15.68
N LEU A 151 -10.37 -16.14 -15.21
CA LEU A 151 -9.95 -15.48 -13.97
C LEU A 151 -10.19 -13.97 -13.98
N LEU A 152 -10.05 -13.33 -15.15
CA LEU A 152 -10.28 -11.90 -15.36
C LEU A 152 -11.74 -11.58 -15.74
N ASN A 153 -12.60 -12.59 -15.86
CA ASN A 153 -13.99 -12.47 -16.33
C ASN A 153 -14.10 -11.81 -17.73
N ILE A 154 -13.17 -12.14 -18.61
CA ILE A 154 -13.10 -11.67 -20.00
C ILE A 154 -13.51 -12.82 -20.92
N LYS A 155 -14.41 -12.57 -21.88
CA LYS A 155 -14.82 -13.56 -22.88
C LYS A 155 -13.84 -13.56 -24.05
N PRO A 156 -12.96 -14.56 -24.27
CA PRO A 156 -11.92 -14.47 -25.30
C PRO A 156 -12.51 -14.47 -26.73
N ASN A 157 -13.57 -15.24 -26.97
CA ASN A 157 -14.15 -15.48 -28.30
C ASN A 157 -15.28 -14.50 -28.67
N VAL A 158 -15.05 -13.21 -28.49
CA VAL A 158 -15.96 -12.17 -29.00
C VAL A 158 -15.23 -11.31 -30.03
N ASP A 159 -15.94 -10.94 -31.09
CA ASP A 159 -15.42 -10.00 -32.08
C ASP A 159 -15.17 -8.65 -31.41
N ARG A 160 -13.98 -8.09 -31.64
CA ARG A 160 -13.54 -6.82 -31.04
C ARG A 160 -13.01 -5.90 -32.11
N ILE A 161 -13.26 -4.61 -31.92
CA ILE A 161 -12.61 -3.54 -32.68
C ILE A 161 -11.45 -3.03 -31.84
N VAL A 162 -10.25 -3.01 -32.43
CA VAL A 162 -9.06 -2.45 -31.79
C VAL A 162 -8.92 -0.98 -32.19
N ALA A 163 -8.81 -0.10 -31.20
CA ALA A 163 -8.50 1.31 -31.38
C ALA A 163 -7.20 1.63 -30.63
N VAL A 164 -6.27 2.32 -31.29
CA VAL A 164 -4.99 2.73 -30.71
C VAL A 164 -4.85 4.23 -30.89
N ALA A 165 -4.53 4.93 -29.81
CA ALA A 165 -4.29 6.36 -29.81
C ALA A 165 -2.92 6.66 -29.19
N ARG A 166 -2.24 7.69 -29.71
CA ARG A 166 -1.00 8.24 -29.16
C ARG A 166 -1.20 9.73 -28.99
N ILE A 167 -0.82 10.25 -27.83
CA ILE A 167 -0.80 11.69 -27.58
C ILE A 167 0.54 12.25 -28.08
N THR A 168 0.49 13.33 -28.86
CA THR A 168 1.67 14.01 -29.40
C THR A 168 1.71 15.44 -28.88
N GLU A 169 2.87 15.87 -28.38
CA GLU A 169 3.11 17.29 -28.09
C GLU A 169 3.18 18.08 -29.39
N ASN A 170 2.37 19.14 -29.51
CA ASN A 170 2.35 20.03 -30.68
C ASN A 170 2.89 21.44 -30.38
N ASN A 171 3.20 21.77 -29.12
CA ASN A 171 3.68 23.08 -28.70
C ASN A 171 4.72 22.95 -27.57
N ASP A 172 5.75 23.80 -27.61
CA ASP A 172 6.83 23.86 -26.60
C ASP A 172 6.34 24.21 -25.17
N ASP A 173 5.09 24.67 -25.02
CA ASP A 173 4.49 25.08 -23.75
C ASP A 173 3.79 23.93 -22.98
N PHE A 174 3.63 22.75 -23.59
CA PHE A 174 2.93 21.62 -22.96
C PHE A 174 3.85 20.41 -22.81
N VAL A 175 4.18 20.07 -21.57
CA VAL A 175 4.95 18.86 -21.23
C VAL A 175 3.97 17.76 -20.81
N LEU A 176 3.94 16.66 -21.57
CA LEU A 176 3.26 15.42 -21.20
C LEU A 176 3.92 14.82 -19.97
N THR A 177 3.37 15.13 -18.80
CA THR A 177 3.76 14.46 -17.56
C THR A 177 3.01 13.13 -17.43
N PRO A 178 3.55 12.15 -16.66
CA PRO A 178 2.84 10.91 -16.35
C PRO A 178 1.44 11.16 -15.76
N THR A 179 1.31 12.18 -14.90
CA THR A 179 0.03 12.57 -14.28
C THR A 179 -1.00 13.01 -15.33
N ILE A 180 -0.60 13.89 -16.25
CA ILE A 180 -1.47 14.35 -17.34
C ILE A 180 -1.89 13.18 -18.25
N ASN A 181 -0.96 12.28 -18.56
CA ASN A 181 -1.25 11.12 -19.37
C ASN A 181 -2.28 10.19 -18.69
N GLU A 182 -2.17 10.00 -17.37
CA GLU A 182 -3.13 9.23 -16.57
C GLU A 182 -4.51 9.91 -16.51
N GLU A 183 -4.58 11.22 -16.36
CA GLU A 183 -5.84 11.98 -16.40
C GLU A 183 -6.57 11.84 -17.74
N ILE A 184 -5.85 11.98 -18.85
CA ILE A 184 -6.40 11.82 -20.19
C ILE A 184 -6.90 10.38 -20.38
N PHE A 185 -6.09 9.40 -20.00
CA PHE A 185 -6.49 7.99 -20.06
C PHE A 185 -7.77 7.72 -19.25
N ASN A 186 -7.86 8.25 -18.02
CA ASN A 186 -9.03 8.09 -17.16
C ASN A 186 -10.29 8.74 -17.77
N SER A 187 -10.14 9.87 -18.47
CA SER A 187 -11.25 10.50 -19.20
C SER A 187 -11.81 9.58 -20.28
N PHE A 188 -10.96 9.00 -21.13
CA PHE A 188 -11.39 8.02 -22.14
C PHE A 188 -11.98 6.76 -21.51
N ARG A 189 -11.31 6.24 -20.47
CA ARG A 189 -11.74 5.05 -19.73
C ARG A 189 -13.16 5.20 -19.21
N SER A 190 -13.49 6.33 -18.60
CA SER A 190 -14.81 6.60 -18.02
C SER A 190 -15.95 6.52 -19.06
N GLN A 191 -15.67 6.81 -20.33
CA GLN A 191 -16.65 6.75 -21.42
C GLN A 191 -16.81 5.34 -22.00
N ILE A 192 -15.80 4.49 -21.84
CA ILE A 192 -15.73 3.16 -22.47
C ILE A 192 -16.13 2.04 -21.49
N GLU A 193 -15.98 2.23 -20.18
CA GLU A 193 -16.21 1.19 -19.15
C GLU A 193 -17.67 0.74 -18.94
N TYR A 194 -18.63 1.27 -19.71
CA TYR A 194 -20.05 0.88 -19.59
C TYR A 194 -20.29 -0.62 -19.86
N ASN A 195 -19.39 -1.28 -20.60
CA ASN A 195 -19.39 -2.72 -20.79
C ASN A 195 -18.13 -3.33 -20.13
N PRO A 196 -18.27 -4.23 -19.13
CA PRO A 196 -17.13 -4.86 -18.45
C PRO A 196 -16.28 -5.75 -19.37
N GLN A 197 -16.76 -6.07 -20.57
CA GLN A 197 -16.03 -6.81 -21.61
C GLN A 197 -15.14 -5.90 -22.48
N ASN A 198 -15.27 -4.58 -22.35
CA ASN A 198 -14.34 -3.66 -23.00
C ASN A 198 -12.98 -3.75 -22.32
N LEU A 199 -11.95 -3.91 -23.14
CA LEU A 199 -10.57 -4.03 -22.70
C LEU A 199 -9.88 -2.71 -22.99
N ILE A 200 -9.33 -2.10 -21.94
CA ILE A 200 -8.61 -0.83 -22.03
C ILE A 200 -7.30 -0.93 -21.27
N VAL A 201 -6.26 -0.38 -21.88
CA VAL A 201 -4.90 -0.41 -21.35
C VAL A 201 -4.16 0.84 -21.82
N GLN A 202 -3.25 1.33 -20.98
CA GLN A 202 -2.35 2.45 -21.24
C GLN A 202 -0.94 1.94 -21.47
#